data_AF-A0A231NVC3-F1
#
_entry.id   AF-A0A231NVC3-F1
#
_cell.length_a   1.000
_cell.length_b   1.000
_cell.length_c   1.000
_cell.angle_alpha   90.00
_cell.angle_beta   90.00
_cell.angle_gamma   90.00
#
_symmetry.space_group_name_H-M   'P 1'
#
loop_
_entity.id
_entity.type
_entity.pdbx_description
1 polymer ?
#
loop_
_entity_poly.entity_id
_entity_poly.type
_entity_poly.pdbx_seq_one_letter_code
_entity_poly.pdbx_strand_id
1 'polypeptide(L)'
;MLQIEGIDVSQHQGDIQWSLVKNSNKKFSGVRIGWGEARNASGGELDAKALVNLDACVANGIPPMPYLYSYAQTVEEAKMEANFVKTILSKYPRSTFAYPIAYDVEDQQYQGNIDINPIIDAFCEEIHDSGYKVIVYTSLDWFENKVNDINKGKWFKWLAQWDVDQPEFIPSIWQYSDKGSVEGISGNVDLNICYQDYVNIDNPFPMKSVEVVVTQPSSPSQEVITPADPLSVQVFSIIEEQRVLRLLNYGDIQADGQAGDLTRSARNNARRGYGLAETGESGLDLERCLRGQLMSVQARLNELGYVCDIDGRLGDTGTQTTDRVLSFQKDRNLTIDGIIGTNTFTALFSVTNAPVAATAPVVALPEGMASKNFSWYEFACGCIKGDPTSGCNGYPETNYGQIIAQQLIDKLQQLRDYVGAIVITCGIRCPENNKYWQGVWNSLHMLGEAIDCYCPGLDIIEFARIAWQVFGIAVRVYPSQEFAHLELSDLGGVYNQETGVFIY
;
A
#
# COMPACT_ATOMS: atom_id res chain seq x y z
N MET A 1 -18.38 34.50 -6.80
CA MET A 1 -18.07 33.15 -6.29
C MET A 1 -16.99 32.56 -7.18
N LEU A 2 -16.15 31.70 -6.62
CA LEU A 2 -15.25 30.88 -7.42
C LEU A 2 -16.09 30.07 -8.42
N GLN A 3 -15.67 30.02 -9.68
CA GLN A 3 -16.27 29.18 -10.72
C GLN A 3 -15.12 28.49 -11.45
N ILE A 4 -15.05 27.17 -11.30
CA ILE A 4 -14.07 26.33 -11.96
C ILE A 4 -14.82 25.51 -13.00
N GLU A 5 -14.44 25.67 -14.27
CA GLU A 5 -15.05 24.94 -15.38
C GLU A 5 -14.52 23.50 -15.43
N GLY A 6 -15.41 22.55 -15.65
CA GLY A 6 -15.07 21.13 -15.82
C GLY A 6 -15.96 20.46 -16.85
N ILE A 7 -15.67 19.19 -17.07
CA ILE A 7 -16.47 18.27 -17.89
C ILE A 7 -16.72 16.99 -17.09
N ASP A 8 -17.59 16.13 -17.57
CA ASP A 8 -17.61 14.73 -17.15
C ASP A 8 -17.73 13.80 -18.36
N VAL A 9 -17.08 12.65 -18.27
CA VAL A 9 -16.90 11.73 -19.40
C VAL A 9 -16.99 10.27 -18.97
N SER A 10 -17.30 9.42 -19.95
CA SER A 10 -17.36 7.97 -19.82
C SER A 10 -16.87 7.30 -21.11
N GLN A 11 -17.07 5.99 -21.24
CA GLN A 11 -16.85 5.30 -22.52
C GLN A 11 -17.64 5.88 -23.70
N HIS A 12 -18.72 6.63 -23.47
CA HIS A 12 -19.54 7.20 -24.54
C HIS A 12 -18.81 8.30 -25.33
N GLN A 13 -17.83 8.97 -24.72
CA GLN A 13 -17.00 9.98 -25.39
C GLN A 13 -15.85 9.36 -26.21
N GLY A 14 -15.69 8.03 -26.19
CA GLY A 14 -14.72 7.32 -27.02
C GLY A 14 -13.26 7.62 -26.65
N ASP A 15 -12.42 7.81 -27.67
CA ASP A 15 -11.02 8.20 -27.49
C ASP A 15 -10.88 9.72 -27.40
N ILE A 16 -10.46 10.19 -26.22
CA ILE A 16 -10.33 11.63 -25.93
C ILE A 16 -8.87 12.07 -26.10
N GLN A 17 -8.66 13.18 -26.79
CA GLN A 17 -7.36 13.83 -26.91
C GLN A 17 -7.15 14.79 -25.73
N TRP A 18 -6.80 14.24 -24.57
CA TRP A 18 -6.66 14.98 -23.30
C TRP A 18 -5.65 16.13 -23.32
N SER A 19 -4.66 16.09 -24.22
CA SER A 19 -3.73 17.21 -24.42
C SER A 19 -4.40 18.45 -25.01
N LEU A 20 -5.46 18.29 -25.81
CA LEU A 20 -6.27 19.39 -26.32
C LEU A 20 -7.25 19.87 -25.24
N VAL A 21 -7.85 18.96 -24.48
CA VAL A 21 -8.69 19.29 -23.32
C VAL A 21 -7.93 20.13 -22.30
N LYS A 22 -6.65 19.80 -22.02
CA LYS A 22 -5.77 20.58 -21.14
C LYS A 22 -5.62 22.04 -21.57
N ASN A 23 -5.60 22.30 -22.88
CA ASN A 23 -5.44 23.63 -23.43
C ASN A 23 -6.75 24.45 -23.40
N SER A 24 -7.86 23.82 -23.04
CA SER A 24 -9.14 24.49 -22.81
C SER A 24 -9.23 25.13 -21.41
N ASN A 25 -10.38 25.71 -21.10
CA ASN A 25 -10.67 26.23 -19.76
C ASN A 25 -11.10 25.16 -18.75
N LYS A 26 -11.15 23.87 -19.13
CA LYS A 26 -11.57 22.78 -18.24
C LYS A 26 -10.45 22.41 -17.26
N LYS A 27 -10.74 22.50 -15.96
CA LYS A 27 -9.77 22.36 -14.84
C LYS A 27 -10.06 21.18 -13.91
N PHE A 28 -11.08 20.39 -14.19
CA PHE A 28 -11.31 19.08 -13.60
C PHE A 28 -12.16 18.25 -14.57
N SER A 29 -12.19 16.93 -14.37
CA SER A 29 -13.07 16.05 -15.13
C SER A 29 -13.74 15.02 -14.23
N GLY A 30 -15.06 14.94 -14.27
CA GLY A 30 -15.79 13.73 -13.90
C GLY A 30 -15.34 12.58 -14.79
N VAL A 31 -15.04 11.42 -14.21
CA VAL A 31 -14.69 10.21 -14.97
C VAL A 31 -15.52 9.04 -14.44
N ARG A 32 -16.33 8.43 -15.32
CA ARG A 32 -17.11 7.26 -14.92
C ARG A 32 -16.16 6.12 -14.64
N ILE A 33 -16.20 5.61 -13.42
CA ILE A 33 -15.46 4.42 -13.01
C ILE A 33 -16.19 3.17 -13.48
N GLY A 34 -17.51 3.20 -13.46
CA GLY A 34 -18.32 2.05 -13.79
C GLY A 34 -19.78 2.25 -13.40
N TRP A 35 -20.50 1.15 -13.33
CA TRP A 35 -21.85 1.09 -12.82
C TRP A 35 -22.06 -0.09 -11.88
N GLY A 36 -23.10 -0.03 -11.05
CA GLY A 36 -23.46 -1.11 -10.13
C GLY A 36 -23.85 -2.40 -10.85
N GLU A 37 -23.53 -3.55 -10.25
CA GLU A 37 -24.03 -4.83 -10.74
C GLU A 37 -24.26 -5.78 -9.56
N ALA A 38 -25.51 -5.86 -9.13
CA ALA A 38 -25.92 -6.64 -7.95
C ALA A 38 -25.63 -8.14 -8.08
N ARG A 39 -25.51 -8.68 -9.30
CA ARG A 39 -25.19 -10.10 -9.53
C ARG A 39 -23.68 -10.38 -9.62
N ASN A 40 -22.86 -9.35 -9.62
CA ASN A 40 -21.41 -9.48 -9.64
C ASN A 40 -20.88 -9.41 -8.20
N ALA A 41 -20.11 -10.42 -7.78
CA ALA A 41 -19.46 -10.45 -6.47
C ALA A 41 -18.52 -9.26 -6.24
N SER A 42 -18.09 -8.59 -7.31
CA SER A 42 -17.26 -7.38 -7.26
C SER A 42 -18.03 -6.10 -6.94
N GLY A 43 -19.38 -6.13 -7.01
CA GLY A 43 -20.25 -4.99 -6.73
C GLY A 43 -20.47 -4.01 -7.90
N GLY A 44 -19.77 -4.16 -9.02
CA GLY A 44 -19.91 -3.29 -10.18
C GLY A 44 -19.19 -3.81 -11.43
N GLU A 45 -19.39 -3.12 -12.54
CA GLU A 45 -18.70 -3.33 -13.81
C GLU A 45 -17.90 -2.08 -14.20
N LEU A 46 -16.67 -2.28 -14.67
CA LEU A 46 -15.74 -1.21 -15.00
C LEU A 46 -16.11 -0.56 -16.34
N ASP A 47 -16.21 0.77 -16.37
CA ASP A 47 -16.36 1.51 -17.62
C ASP A 47 -15.10 1.30 -18.49
N ALA A 48 -15.30 0.98 -19.77
CA ALA A 48 -14.21 0.58 -20.67
C ALA A 48 -13.13 1.67 -20.86
N LYS A 49 -13.43 2.93 -20.53
CA LYS A 49 -12.50 4.06 -20.59
C LYS A 49 -12.08 4.58 -19.22
N ALA A 50 -12.57 4.00 -18.11
CA ALA A 50 -12.32 4.47 -16.75
C ALA A 50 -10.83 4.74 -16.46
N LEU A 51 -10.00 3.69 -16.50
CA LEU A 51 -8.58 3.80 -16.15
C LEU A 51 -7.81 4.71 -17.11
N VAL A 52 -8.07 4.58 -18.42
CA VAL A 52 -7.43 5.41 -19.45
C VAL A 52 -7.74 6.89 -19.23
N ASN A 53 -9.00 7.23 -18.90
CA ASN A 53 -9.40 8.61 -18.67
C ASN A 53 -8.87 9.15 -17.34
N LEU A 54 -8.82 8.34 -16.28
CA LEU A 54 -8.18 8.71 -15.01
C LEU A 54 -6.69 9.01 -15.20
N ASP A 55 -5.96 8.09 -15.84
CA ASP A 55 -4.52 8.21 -16.10
C ASP A 55 -4.23 9.45 -16.96
N ALA A 56 -5.02 9.65 -18.02
CA ALA A 56 -4.84 10.77 -18.93
C ALA A 56 -5.20 12.11 -18.29
N CYS A 57 -6.19 12.16 -17.40
CA CYS A 57 -6.48 13.33 -16.55
C CYS A 57 -5.23 13.71 -15.74
N VAL A 58 -4.69 12.76 -14.99
CA VAL A 58 -3.50 12.95 -14.15
C VAL A 58 -2.30 13.41 -14.98
N ALA A 59 -2.00 12.73 -16.08
CA ALA A 59 -0.88 13.05 -16.97
C ALA A 59 -0.98 14.45 -17.60
N ASN A 60 -2.20 14.98 -17.74
CA ASN A 60 -2.45 16.31 -18.29
C ASN A 60 -2.65 17.38 -17.23
N GLY A 61 -2.51 17.06 -15.94
CA GLY A 61 -2.71 18.00 -14.84
C GLY A 61 -4.16 18.45 -14.69
N ILE A 62 -5.11 17.60 -15.09
CA ILE A 62 -6.55 17.80 -14.89
C ILE A 62 -6.95 16.88 -13.74
N PRO A 63 -7.26 17.39 -12.55
CA PRO A 63 -7.73 16.57 -11.43
C PRO A 63 -8.96 15.72 -11.81
N PRO A 64 -8.89 14.39 -11.69
CA PRO A 64 -10.04 13.53 -11.94
C PRO A 64 -11.01 13.54 -10.75
N MET A 65 -12.29 13.43 -11.07
CA MET A 65 -13.41 13.26 -10.15
C MET A 65 -14.14 11.95 -10.50
N PRO A 66 -13.74 10.82 -9.89
CA PRO A 66 -14.38 9.52 -10.11
C PRO A 66 -15.87 9.54 -9.82
N TYR A 67 -16.69 8.91 -10.67
CA TYR A 67 -18.11 8.69 -10.38
C TYR A 67 -18.57 7.27 -10.71
N LEU A 68 -19.56 6.78 -9.95
CA LEU A 68 -20.20 5.49 -10.17
C LEU A 68 -21.69 5.70 -10.44
N TYR A 69 -22.18 5.17 -11.56
CA TYR A 69 -23.61 5.11 -11.87
C TYR A 69 -24.27 3.97 -11.08
N SER A 70 -25.20 4.30 -10.18
CA SER A 70 -25.73 3.32 -9.25
C SER A 70 -26.91 2.52 -9.79
N TYR A 71 -26.88 1.22 -9.54
CA TYR A 71 -28.01 0.31 -9.67
C TYR A 71 -28.43 -0.35 -8.34
N ALA A 72 -27.86 0.05 -7.21
CA ALA A 72 -28.19 -0.49 -5.89
C ALA A 72 -29.64 -0.20 -5.47
N GLN A 73 -30.42 -1.23 -5.18
CA GLN A 73 -31.78 -1.10 -4.62
C GLN A 73 -31.82 -1.33 -3.10
N THR A 74 -30.68 -1.71 -2.52
CA THR A 74 -30.51 -2.02 -1.10
C THR A 74 -29.25 -1.35 -0.53
N VAL A 75 -29.20 -1.24 0.80
CA VAL A 75 -28.02 -0.74 1.54
C VAL A 75 -26.80 -1.63 1.29
N GLU A 76 -27.00 -2.94 1.24
CA GLU A 76 -25.94 -3.91 0.99
C GLU A 76 -25.35 -3.74 -0.41
N GLU A 77 -26.20 -3.54 -1.43
CA GLU A 77 -25.73 -3.28 -2.80
C GLU A 77 -24.96 -1.95 -2.89
N ALA A 78 -25.41 -0.90 -2.21
CA ALA A 78 -24.68 0.36 -2.17
C ALA A 78 -23.29 0.22 -1.54
N LYS A 79 -23.14 -0.61 -0.50
CA LYS A 79 -21.84 -0.95 0.08
C LYS A 79 -20.98 -1.77 -0.87
N MET A 80 -21.57 -2.68 -1.64
CA MET A 80 -20.84 -3.42 -2.69
C MET A 80 -20.34 -2.48 -3.78
N GLU A 81 -21.17 -1.55 -4.24
CA GLU A 81 -20.82 -0.48 -5.17
C GLU A 81 -19.69 0.41 -4.63
N ALA A 82 -19.75 0.81 -3.36
CA ALA A 82 -18.67 1.57 -2.73
C ALA A 82 -17.37 0.76 -2.64
N ASN A 83 -17.44 -0.52 -2.29
CA ASN A 83 -16.27 -1.40 -2.28
C ASN A 83 -15.67 -1.55 -3.68
N PHE A 84 -16.50 -1.70 -4.71
CA PHE A 84 -16.08 -1.70 -6.11
C PHE A 84 -15.28 -0.43 -6.45
N VAL A 85 -15.84 0.74 -6.15
CA VAL A 85 -15.16 2.02 -6.38
C VAL A 85 -13.83 2.07 -5.64
N LYS A 86 -13.78 1.69 -4.36
CA LYS A 86 -12.54 1.65 -3.57
C LYS A 86 -11.46 0.76 -4.20
N THR A 87 -11.82 -0.35 -4.84
CA THR A 87 -10.85 -1.20 -5.56
C THR A 87 -10.23 -0.50 -6.77
N ILE A 88 -10.93 0.45 -7.38
CA ILE A 88 -10.40 1.25 -8.48
C ILE A 88 -9.59 2.43 -7.94
N LEU A 89 -10.08 3.10 -6.89
CA LEU A 89 -9.36 4.20 -6.25
C LEU A 89 -8.03 3.76 -5.63
N SER A 90 -7.94 2.54 -5.09
CA SER A 90 -6.72 2.03 -4.45
C SER A 90 -5.53 1.90 -5.41
N LYS A 91 -5.77 1.90 -6.73
CA LYS A 91 -4.73 1.89 -7.78
C LYS A 91 -3.96 3.19 -7.89
N TYR A 92 -4.47 4.26 -7.28
CA TYR A 92 -3.92 5.61 -7.35
C TYR A 92 -3.56 6.12 -5.96
N PRO A 93 -2.54 6.99 -5.82
CA PRO A 93 -2.35 7.74 -4.59
C PRO A 93 -3.64 8.45 -4.21
N ARG A 94 -4.03 8.37 -2.94
CA ARG A 94 -5.25 9.05 -2.46
C ARG A 94 -5.26 10.56 -2.82
N SER A 95 -4.10 11.20 -2.83
CA SER A 95 -3.91 12.61 -3.22
C SER A 95 -4.28 12.91 -4.68
N THR A 96 -4.39 11.89 -5.55
CA THR A 96 -4.89 12.02 -6.92
C THR A 96 -6.33 12.55 -6.93
N PHE A 97 -7.13 12.19 -5.93
CA PHE A 97 -8.56 12.52 -5.87
C PHE A 97 -8.81 13.69 -4.93
N ALA A 98 -8.39 14.88 -5.36
CA ALA A 98 -8.69 16.12 -4.65
C ALA A 98 -10.20 16.42 -4.63
N TYR A 99 -10.87 16.15 -5.76
CA TYR A 99 -12.32 16.27 -5.94
C TYR A 99 -13.07 15.10 -5.28
N PRO A 100 -14.34 15.30 -4.88
CA PRO A 100 -15.13 14.25 -4.25
C PRO A 100 -15.43 13.07 -5.18
N ILE A 101 -15.52 11.87 -4.62
CA ILE A 101 -16.00 10.70 -5.32
C ILE A 101 -17.53 10.81 -5.45
N ALA A 102 -18.03 10.74 -6.66
CA ALA A 102 -19.43 10.98 -6.95
C ALA A 102 -20.25 9.68 -6.96
N TYR A 103 -21.39 9.73 -6.29
CA TYR A 103 -22.44 8.72 -6.40
C TYR A 103 -23.54 9.24 -7.30
N ASP A 104 -23.67 8.65 -8.48
CA ASP A 104 -24.63 9.04 -9.50
C ASP A 104 -25.91 8.22 -9.31
N VAL A 105 -26.98 8.90 -8.88
CA VAL A 105 -28.25 8.33 -8.46
C VAL A 105 -29.36 8.97 -9.29
N GLU A 106 -29.58 8.42 -10.48
CA GLU A 106 -30.56 8.96 -11.44
C GLU A 106 -31.38 7.89 -12.18
N ASP A 107 -31.08 6.60 -11.98
CA ASP A 107 -31.69 5.52 -12.75
C ASP A 107 -33.22 5.42 -12.55
N GLN A 108 -33.94 5.14 -13.62
CA GLN A 108 -35.40 5.04 -13.60
C GLN A 108 -35.92 4.01 -12.61
N GLN A 109 -35.14 2.99 -12.24
CA GLN A 109 -35.55 2.01 -11.23
C GLN A 109 -35.87 2.65 -9.87
N TYR A 110 -35.26 3.79 -9.54
CA TYR A 110 -35.54 4.55 -8.31
C TYR A 110 -36.84 5.36 -8.37
N GLN A 111 -37.56 5.34 -9.50
CA GLN A 111 -38.90 5.92 -9.61
C GLN A 111 -39.98 5.03 -8.95
N GLY A 112 -39.64 3.80 -8.57
CA GLY A 112 -40.51 2.94 -7.76
C GLY A 112 -40.54 3.33 -6.27
N ASN A 113 -41.16 2.48 -5.44
CA ASN A 113 -41.24 2.68 -3.98
C ASN A 113 -39.92 2.32 -3.25
N ILE A 114 -38.77 2.72 -3.79
CA ILE A 114 -37.46 2.53 -3.16
C ILE A 114 -37.11 3.82 -2.41
N ASP A 115 -36.83 3.71 -1.11
CA ASP A 115 -36.24 4.83 -0.37
C ASP A 115 -34.74 4.89 -0.70
N ILE A 116 -34.35 5.88 -1.50
CA ILE A 116 -32.98 6.08 -1.94
C ILE A 116 -32.07 6.63 -0.82
N ASN A 117 -32.64 7.14 0.28
CA ASN A 117 -31.84 7.84 1.29
C ASN A 117 -30.88 6.92 2.05
N PRO A 118 -31.29 5.73 2.54
CA PRO A 118 -30.35 4.77 3.13
C PRO A 118 -29.31 4.24 2.15
N ILE A 119 -29.65 4.16 0.86
CA ILE A 119 -28.76 3.69 -0.21
C ILE A 119 -27.66 4.73 -0.45
N ILE A 120 -28.04 6.00 -0.63
CA ILE A 120 -27.12 7.14 -0.71
C ILE A 120 -26.22 7.19 0.51
N ASP A 121 -26.79 7.09 1.72
CA ASP A 121 -26.02 7.21 2.95
C ASP A 121 -25.01 6.06 3.09
N ALA A 122 -25.41 4.83 2.75
CA ALA A 122 -24.54 3.65 2.82
C ALA A 122 -23.33 3.75 1.90
N PHE A 123 -23.51 4.17 0.63
CA PHE A 123 -22.38 4.37 -0.28
C PHE A 123 -21.48 5.52 0.21
N CYS A 124 -22.09 6.66 0.56
CA CYS A 124 -21.36 7.85 0.94
C CYS A 124 -20.56 7.65 2.22
N GLU A 125 -21.10 6.97 3.23
CA GLU A 125 -20.39 6.63 4.46
C GLU A 125 -19.21 5.70 4.18
N GLU A 126 -19.37 4.67 3.34
CA GLU A 126 -18.30 3.71 3.06
C GLU A 126 -17.09 4.37 2.34
N ILE A 127 -17.37 5.29 1.41
CA ILE A 127 -16.32 6.06 0.72
C ILE A 127 -15.73 7.14 1.64
N HIS A 128 -16.57 7.80 2.45
CA HIS A 128 -16.14 8.81 3.40
C HIS A 128 -15.26 8.25 4.52
N ASP A 129 -15.61 7.09 5.07
CA ASP A 129 -14.86 6.39 6.11
C ASP A 129 -13.52 5.87 5.58
N SER A 130 -13.42 5.65 4.26
CA SER A 130 -12.16 5.42 3.54
C SER A 130 -11.37 6.72 3.29
N GLY A 131 -11.83 7.80 3.90
CA GLY A 131 -11.25 9.13 3.97
C GLY A 131 -11.67 10.06 2.83
N TYR A 132 -12.27 9.59 1.75
CA TYR A 132 -12.52 10.44 0.58
C TYR A 132 -13.64 11.45 0.83
N LYS A 133 -13.61 12.57 0.10
CA LYS A 133 -14.78 13.44 -0.01
C LYS A 133 -15.82 12.72 -0.88
N VAL A 134 -17.10 12.92 -0.60
CA VAL A 134 -18.20 12.31 -1.35
C VAL A 134 -19.18 13.37 -1.83
N ILE A 135 -19.72 13.18 -3.02
CA ILE A 135 -20.71 14.08 -3.64
C ILE A 135 -21.84 13.23 -4.23
N VAL A 136 -23.08 13.65 -4.04
CA VAL A 136 -24.24 12.99 -4.65
C VAL A 136 -24.60 13.74 -5.92
N TYR A 137 -24.72 13.01 -7.02
CA TYR A 137 -25.19 13.55 -8.29
C TYR A 137 -26.63 13.09 -8.57
N THR A 138 -27.50 14.05 -8.86
CA THR A 138 -28.87 13.81 -9.32
C THR A 138 -29.52 15.11 -9.87
N SER A 139 -30.71 14.99 -10.44
CA SER A 139 -31.50 16.11 -10.98
C SER A 139 -32.12 16.99 -9.88
N LEU A 140 -32.54 18.21 -10.25
CA LEU A 140 -33.27 19.12 -9.35
C LEU A 140 -34.50 18.44 -8.71
N ASP A 141 -35.33 17.76 -9.51
CA ASP A 141 -36.53 17.08 -9.03
C ASP A 141 -36.20 16.06 -7.93
N TRP A 142 -35.11 15.31 -8.08
CA TRP A 142 -34.72 14.30 -7.10
C TRP A 142 -34.16 14.94 -5.84
N PHE A 143 -33.37 16.01 -5.97
CA PHE A 143 -32.93 16.78 -4.82
C PHE A 143 -34.09 17.41 -4.06
N GLU A 144 -35.16 17.84 -4.72
CA GLU A 144 -36.31 18.43 -4.03
C GLU A 144 -37.23 17.36 -3.42
N ASN A 145 -37.51 16.30 -4.17
CA ASN A 145 -38.63 15.41 -3.89
C ASN A 145 -38.24 13.99 -3.42
N LYS A 146 -36.97 13.57 -3.56
CA LYS A 146 -36.53 12.21 -3.20
C LYS A 146 -35.41 12.15 -2.16
N VAL A 147 -34.40 13.00 -2.30
CA VAL A 147 -33.34 13.12 -1.30
C VAL A 147 -33.92 13.88 -0.11
N ASN A 148 -33.71 13.39 1.10
CA ASN A 148 -34.16 14.05 2.32
C ASN A 148 -33.20 15.19 2.71
N ASP A 149 -33.67 16.11 3.55
CA ASP A 149 -32.88 17.29 3.92
C ASP A 149 -31.60 16.94 4.71
N ILE A 150 -31.59 15.80 5.42
CA ILE A 150 -30.41 15.29 6.11
C ILE A 150 -29.30 15.02 5.09
N ASN A 151 -29.58 14.21 4.05
CA ASN A 151 -28.61 13.88 3.02
C ASN A 151 -28.20 15.11 2.20
N LYS A 152 -29.14 16.04 1.92
CA LYS A 152 -28.85 17.33 1.26
C LYS A 152 -27.89 18.23 2.05
N GLY A 153 -27.88 18.10 3.38
CA GLY A 153 -27.01 18.86 4.28
C GLY A 153 -25.73 18.12 4.69
N LYS A 154 -25.74 16.78 4.58
CA LYS A 154 -24.63 15.89 4.98
C LYS A 154 -23.59 15.72 3.87
N TRP A 155 -24.02 15.59 2.62
CA TRP A 155 -23.12 15.30 1.48
C TRP A 155 -23.02 16.49 0.53
N PHE A 156 -21.90 16.60 -0.18
CA PHE A 156 -21.79 17.58 -1.26
C PHE A 156 -22.83 17.29 -2.35
N LYS A 157 -23.20 18.32 -3.12
CA LYS A 157 -24.25 18.23 -4.14
C LYS A 157 -23.68 18.51 -5.54
N TRP A 158 -23.85 17.57 -6.46
CA TRP A 158 -23.63 17.75 -7.88
C TRP A 158 -25.00 17.77 -8.58
N LEU A 159 -25.47 18.97 -8.93
CA LEU A 159 -26.81 19.18 -9.46
C LEU A 159 -26.81 19.12 -10.99
N ALA A 160 -27.64 18.25 -11.58
CA ALA A 160 -28.00 18.34 -12.99
C ALA A 160 -29.22 19.26 -13.17
N GLN A 161 -29.01 20.38 -13.86
CA GLN A 161 -30.08 21.32 -14.25
C GLN A 161 -29.65 22.10 -15.49
N TRP A 162 -30.24 21.77 -16.63
CA TRP A 162 -29.87 22.36 -17.92
C TRP A 162 -30.83 23.46 -18.36
N ASP A 163 -30.46 24.22 -19.40
CA ASP A 163 -31.29 25.25 -20.04
C ASP A 163 -31.77 26.38 -19.09
N VAL A 164 -30.97 26.68 -18.06
CA VAL A 164 -31.19 27.79 -17.11
C VAL A 164 -29.94 28.65 -16.96
N ASP A 165 -30.11 29.96 -16.72
CA ASP A 165 -28.99 30.90 -16.55
C ASP A 165 -28.22 30.69 -15.23
N GLN A 166 -28.88 30.14 -14.22
CA GLN A 166 -28.33 29.83 -12.90
C GLN A 166 -29.08 28.64 -12.27
N PRO A 167 -28.42 27.84 -11.43
CA PRO A 167 -29.09 26.73 -10.76
C PRO A 167 -30.08 27.25 -9.70
N GLU A 168 -31.13 26.47 -9.44
CA GLU A 168 -32.20 26.83 -8.47
C GLU A 168 -31.65 27.09 -7.06
N PHE A 169 -30.63 26.33 -6.66
CA PHE A 169 -29.81 26.59 -5.49
C PHE A 169 -28.33 26.42 -5.86
N ILE A 170 -27.42 27.07 -5.15
CA ILE A 170 -25.97 26.92 -5.40
C ILE A 170 -25.52 25.54 -4.89
N PRO A 171 -25.13 24.61 -5.79
CA PRO A 171 -24.60 23.31 -5.39
C PRO A 171 -23.08 23.38 -5.19
N SER A 172 -22.44 22.26 -4.85
CA SER A 172 -20.98 22.17 -4.92
C SER A 172 -20.50 22.15 -6.37
N ILE A 173 -21.19 21.37 -7.22
CA ILE A 173 -20.96 21.29 -8.67
C ILE A 173 -22.30 21.38 -9.37
N TRP A 174 -22.37 22.13 -10.46
CA TRP A 174 -23.55 22.24 -11.32
C TRP A 174 -23.21 21.73 -12.72
N GLN A 175 -23.88 20.67 -13.16
CA GLN A 175 -23.88 20.26 -14.56
C GLN A 175 -24.95 21.08 -15.30
N TYR A 176 -24.49 22.02 -16.14
CA TYR A 176 -25.34 23.04 -16.75
C TYR A 176 -25.69 22.76 -18.21
N SER A 177 -25.04 21.77 -18.84
CA SER A 177 -25.35 21.35 -20.21
C SER A 177 -24.92 19.91 -20.47
N ASP A 178 -25.72 19.19 -21.26
CA ASP A 178 -25.47 17.86 -21.83
C ASP A 178 -25.02 17.90 -23.31
N LYS A 179 -24.87 19.12 -23.85
CA LYS A 179 -24.66 19.40 -25.28
C LYS A 179 -23.41 20.25 -25.52
N GLY A 180 -22.46 20.19 -24.60
CA GLY A 180 -21.20 20.90 -24.72
C GLY A 180 -20.36 20.40 -25.89
N SER A 181 -19.43 21.25 -26.32
CA SER A 181 -18.39 20.89 -27.28
C SER A 181 -17.04 21.36 -26.76
N VAL A 182 -16.09 20.43 -26.64
CA VAL A 182 -14.73 20.70 -26.15
C VAL A 182 -13.75 20.08 -27.13
N GLU A 183 -12.75 20.85 -27.54
CA GLU A 183 -11.72 20.37 -28.45
C GLU A 183 -10.99 19.14 -27.87
N GLY A 184 -10.84 18.11 -28.70
CA GLY A 184 -10.29 16.81 -28.29
C GLY A 184 -11.34 15.77 -27.88
N ILE A 185 -12.62 16.14 -27.80
CA ILE A 185 -13.74 15.21 -27.56
C ILE A 185 -14.66 15.21 -28.77
N SER A 186 -15.01 14.02 -29.26
CA SER A 186 -15.95 13.88 -30.38
C SER A 186 -17.39 13.82 -29.87
N GLY A 187 -18.27 14.61 -30.46
CA GLY A 187 -19.69 14.66 -30.07
C GLY A 187 -19.93 15.55 -28.85
N ASN A 188 -21.06 15.30 -28.19
CA ASN A 188 -21.47 16.08 -27.02
C ASN A 188 -20.69 15.65 -25.77
N VAL A 189 -20.42 16.61 -24.89
CA VAL A 189 -19.85 16.39 -23.57
C VAL A 189 -20.57 17.24 -22.54
N ASP A 190 -20.74 16.67 -21.35
CA ASP A 190 -21.37 17.32 -20.21
C ASP A 190 -20.46 18.43 -19.67
N LEU A 191 -21.05 19.58 -19.36
CA LEU A 191 -20.33 20.78 -18.89
C LEU A 191 -20.69 21.11 -17.45
N ASN A 192 -19.66 21.38 -16.65
CA ASN A 192 -19.78 21.58 -15.21
C ASN A 192 -19.16 22.89 -14.72
N ILE A 193 -19.77 23.48 -13.70
CA ILE A 193 -19.19 24.55 -12.88
C ILE A 193 -19.05 24.05 -11.45
N CYS A 194 -17.82 23.99 -10.93
CA CYS A 194 -17.54 23.76 -9.52
C CYS A 194 -17.41 25.10 -8.77
N TYR A 195 -18.13 25.22 -7.66
CA TYR A 195 -18.14 26.41 -6.81
C TYR A 195 -17.16 26.32 -5.62
N GLN A 196 -16.42 25.22 -5.51
CA GLN A 196 -15.45 24.93 -4.45
C GLN A 196 -14.06 24.60 -5.00
N ASP A 197 -13.01 25.09 -4.34
CA ASP A 197 -11.62 24.80 -4.72
C ASP A 197 -11.11 23.53 -4.06
N TYR A 198 -11.60 22.37 -4.49
CA TYR A 198 -11.25 21.10 -3.83
C TYR A 198 -9.76 20.75 -3.83
N VAL A 199 -8.96 21.40 -4.69
CA VAL A 199 -7.50 21.27 -4.73
C VAL A 199 -6.85 22.02 -3.55
N ASN A 200 -7.41 23.15 -3.14
CA ASN A 200 -6.83 24.03 -2.13
C ASN A 200 -7.64 24.13 -0.81
N ILE A 201 -8.77 23.40 -0.66
CA ILE A 201 -9.50 23.35 0.62
C ILE A 201 -8.98 22.24 1.55
N ASP A 202 -8.79 22.59 2.82
CA ASP A 202 -8.75 21.63 3.93
C ASP A 202 -10.11 20.92 4.04
N ASN A 203 -10.13 19.60 4.22
CA ASN A 203 -11.35 18.78 4.18
C ASN A 203 -12.39 19.27 5.21
N PRO A 204 -13.57 19.78 4.79
CA PRO A 204 -14.54 20.40 5.70
C PRO A 204 -15.39 19.37 6.46
N PHE A 205 -15.26 18.08 6.14
CA PHE A 205 -15.88 17.00 6.90
C PHE A 205 -14.90 16.45 7.94
N PRO A 206 -15.16 16.61 9.24
CA PRO A 206 -14.34 16.00 10.27
C PRO A 206 -14.42 14.48 10.11
N MET A 207 -13.28 13.84 9.81
CA MET A 207 -13.16 12.39 9.94
C MET A 207 -13.67 12.00 11.33
N LYS A 208 -14.43 10.91 11.42
CA LYS A 208 -14.81 10.30 12.69
C LYS A 208 -13.52 10.03 13.46
N SER A 209 -13.23 10.88 14.44
CA SER A 209 -12.04 10.78 15.26
C SER A 209 -12.15 9.52 16.10
N VAL A 210 -11.49 8.45 15.67
CA VAL A 210 -11.00 7.47 16.64
C VAL A 210 -9.97 8.25 17.45
N GLU A 211 -10.26 8.50 18.74
CA GLU A 211 -9.29 9.07 19.66
C GLU A 211 -8.11 8.10 19.81
N VAL A 212 -7.16 8.21 18.89
CA VAL A 212 -5.78 7.88 19.15
C VAL A 212 -5.23 9.09 19.88
N VAL A 213 -4.91 8.93 21.16
CA VAL A 213 -4.15 9.94 21.90
C VAL A 213 -2.77 10.05 21.25
N VAL A 214 -2.68 10.90 20.24
CA VAL A 214 -1.41 11.37 19.67
C VAL A 214 -0.96 12.51 20.57
N THR A 215 -0.07 12.20 21.52
CA THR A 215 0.80 13.26 22.03
C THR A 215 1.65 13.72 20.86
N GLN A 216 1.37 14.93 20.37
CA GLN A 216 2.17 15.59 19.36
C GLN A 216 3.64 15.61 19.80
N PRO A 217 4.58 15.09 19.00
CA PRO A 217 5.94 15.61 19.06
C PRO A 217 5.88 17.02 18.47
N SER A 218 6.19 18.02 19.28
CA SER A 218 6.56 19.34 18.80
C SER A 218 7.60 19.21 17.68
N SER A 219 7.43 20.01 16.62
CA SER A 219 8.31 20.09 15.46
C SER A 219 9.77 19.72 15.78
N PRO A 220 10.32 18.62 15.22
CA PRO A 220 11.74 18.46 15.20
C PRO A 220 12.27 19.38 14.10
N SER A 221 13.07 20.36 14.50
CA SER A 221 14.21 20.74 13.69
C SER A 221 14.86 19.48 13.12
N GLN A 222 15.21 19.49 11.84
CA GLN A 222 15.94 18.41 11.16
C GLN A 222 17.14 17.96 12.02
N GLU A 223 16.94 16.93 12.83
CA GLU A 223 18.02 16.10 13.34
C GLU A 223 18.12 14.92 12.39
N VAL A 224 19.22 14.91 11.64
CA VAL A 224 19.68 13.77 10.89
C VAL A 224 19.90 12.65 11.91
N ILE A 225 18.97 11.68 11.98
CA ILE A 225 19.21 10.44 12.71
C ILE A 225 20.23 9.65 11.88
N THR A 226 21.52 9.94 12.09
CA THR A 226 22.56 8.97 11.76
C THR A 226 22.34 7.77 12.68
N PRO A 227 22.20 6.53 12.16
CA PRO A 227 22.22 5.36 13.03
C PRO A 227 23.52 5.42 13.82
N ALA A 228 23.43 5.45 15.15
CA ALA A 228 24.56 5.07 15.99
C ALA A 228 25.02 3.71 15.49
N ASP A 229 26.29 3.58 15.13
CA ASP A 229 26.88 2.34 14.67
C ASP A 229 26.54 1.21 15.65
N PRO A 230 25.64 0.27 15.32
CA PRO A 230 25.26 -0.78 16.25
C PRO A 230 26.33 -1.90 16.31
N LEU A 231 27.48 -1.73 15.64
CA LEU A 231 28.54 -2.72 15.52
C LEU A 231 29.50 -2.76 16.71
N SER A 232 28.99 -2.78 17.94
CA SER A 232 29.67 -3.56 18.99
C SER A 232 29.39 -5.05 18.76
N VAL A 233 29.92 -5.59 17.65
CA VAL A 233 29.65 -6.93 17.12
C VAL A 233 30.05 -8.02 18.13
N GLN A 234 29.06 -8.66 18.77
CA GLN A 234 29.24 -10.02 19.28
C GLN A 234 28.70 -10.98 18.24
N VAL A 235 29.59 -11.70 17.55
CA VAL A 235 29.22 -12.75 16.60
C VAL A 235 28.43 -13.84 17.32
N PHE A 236 27.42 -14.44 16.67
CA PHE A 236 26.77 -15.63 17.21
C PHE A 236 27.80 -16.70 17.53
N SER A 237 27.63 -17.40 18.65
CA SER A 237 28.31 -18.69 18.81
C SER A 237 27.80 -19.66 17.73
N ILE A 238 28.55 -20.71 17.39
CA ILE A 238 28.06 -21.71 16.43
C ILE A 238 26.75 -22.34 16.93
N ILE A 239 26.62 -22.54 18.25
CA ILE A 239 25.41 -23.07 18.88
C ILE A 239 24.23 -22.10 18.68
N GLU A 240 24.42 -20.81 18.95
CA GLU A 240 23.40 -19.78 18.75
C GLU A 240 23.00 -19.69 17.27
N GLU A 241 23.97 -19.64 16.36
CA GLU A 241 23.72 -19.60 14.92
C GLU A 241 22.92 -20.84 14.47
N GLN A 242 23.29 -22.04 14.90
CA GLN A 242 22.58 -23.27 14.58
C GLN A 242 21.12 -23.22 15.06
N ARG A 243 20.87 -22.67 16.26
CA ARG A 243 19.52 -22.46 16.78
C ARG A 243 18.74 -21.46 15.96
N VAL A 244 19.37 -20.34 15.57
CA VAL A 244 18.72 -19.30 14.75
C VAL A 244 18.37 -19.84 13.37
N LEU A 245 19.31 -20.53 12.71
CA LEU A 245 19.09 -21.18 11.41
C LEU A 245 17.97 -22.22 11.48
N ARG A 246 17.91 -23.01 12.56
CA ARG A 246 16.82 -23.96 12.76
C ARG A 246 15.49 -23.26 13.01
N LEU A 247 15.46 -22.28 13.90
CA LEU A 247 14.26 -21.51 14.26
C LEU A 247 13.67 -20.82 13.03
N LEU A 248 14.49 -20.20 12.19
CA LEU A 248 14.07 -19.51 10.97
C LEU A 248 13.86 -20.45 9.77
N ASN A 249 13.87 -21.78 10.00
CA ASN A 249 13.59 -22.81 9.00
C ASN A 249 14.58 -22.86 7.83
N TYR A 250 15.87 -22.57 8.06
CA TYR A 250 16.93 -22.71 7.06
C TYR A 250 17.59 -24.09 7.05
N GLY A 251 17.32 -24.93 8.06
CA GLY A 251 17.68 -26.34 8.06
C GLY A 251 17.31 -27.02 9.38
N ASP A 252 16.92 -28.28 9.32
CA ASP A 252 16.75 -29.10 10.52
C ASP A 252 18.13 -29.57 11.02
N ILE A 253 18.78 -28.70 11.79
CA ILE A 253 20.14 -28.90 12.29
C ILE A 253 20.15 -28.94 13.81
N GLN A 254 20.99 -29.81 14.37
CA GLN A 254 21.23 -29.83 15.81
C GLN A 254 22.23 -28.74 16.20
N ALA A 255 22.02 -28.16 17.39
CA ALA A 255 22.93 -27.17 17.95
C ALA A 255 24.08 -27.88 18.70
N ASP A 256 25.01 -28.48 17.95
CA ASP A 256 26.14 -29.26 18.45
C ASP A 256 27.44 -28.44 18.56
N GLY A 257 27.43 -27.17 18.14
CA GLY A 257 28.59 -26.29 18.14
C GLY A 257 29.62 -26.61 17.06
N GLN A 258 29.31 -27.51 16.12
CA GLN A 258 30.20 -27.90 15.02
C GLN A 258 29.65 -27.40 13.68
N ALA A 259 30.45 -26.62 12.95
CA ALA A 259 30.11 -26.21 11.59
C ALA A 259 30.32 -27.38 10.60
N GLY A 260 29.55 -28.46 10.73
CA GLY A 260 29.55 -29.62 9.84
C GLY A 260 28.79 -29.36 8.53
N ASP A 261 28.62 -30.40 7.71
CA ASP A 261 27.99 -30.26 6.38
C ASP A 261 26.54 -29.79 6.46
N LEU A 262 25.80 -30.22 7.49
CA LEU A 262 24.43 -29.74 7.74
C LEU A 262 24.38 -28.25 8.09
N THR A 263 25.31 -27.76 8.92
CA THR A 263 25.39 -26.33 9.25
C THR A 263 25.81 -25.51 8.04
N ARG A 264 26.80 -25.98 7.26
CA ARG A 264 27.20 -25.33 6.00
C ARG A 264 26.04 -25.28 5.00
N SER A 265 25.25 -26.35 4.90
CA SER A 265 24.06 -26.39 4.04
C SER A 265 22.98 -25.43 4.52
N ALA A 266 22.72 -25.36 5.83
CA ALA A 266 21.72 -24.44 6.39
C ALA A 266 22.15 -22.97 6.20
N ARG A 267 23.44 -22.66 6.35
CA ARG A 267 24.00 -21.35 6.00
C ARG A 267 23.81 -21.04 4.52
N ASN A 268 24.03 -21.98 3.62
CA ASN A 268 23.80 -21.78 2.19
C ASN A 268 22.32 -21.58 1.85
N ASN A 269 21.40 -22.27 2.52
CA ASN A 269 19.97 -22.04 2.38
C ASN A 269 19.59 -20.62 2.82
N ALA A 270 20.11 -20.16 3.96
CA ALA A 270 19.89 -18.80 4.44
C ALA A 270 20.52 -17.76 3.51
N ARG A 271 21.77 -17.98 3.10
CA ARG A 271 22.49 -17.15 2.13
C ARG A 271 21.70 -16.97 0.84
N ARG A 272 21.21 -18.07 0.26
CA ARG A 272 20.34 -18.05 -0.91
C ARG A 272 19.08 -17.22 -0.67
N GLY A 273 18.40 -17.45 0.45
CA GLY A 273 17.21 -16.68 0.85
C GLY A 273 17.47 -15.18 0.99
N TYR A 274 18.69 -14.76 1.34
CA TYR A 274 19.07 -13.35 1.46
C TYR A 274 19.88 -12.81 0.27
N GLY A 275 19.96 -13.54 -0.84
CA GLY A 275 20.72 -13.14 -2.03
C GLY A 275 22.24 -13.02 -1.81
N LEU A 276 22.80 -13.81 -0.88
CA LEU A 276 24.24 -13.85 -0.57
C LEU A 276 24.93 -14.94 -1.39
N ALA A 277 26.24 -14.79 -1.59
CA ALA A 277 27.07 -15.86 -2.14
C ALA A 277 27.06 -17.09 -1.20
N GLU A 278 26.87 -18.29 -1.76
CA GLU A 278 26.78 -19.57 -1.06
C GLU A 278 28.17 -20.11 -0.66
N THR A 279 28.84 -19.44 0.27
CA THR A 279 30.21 -19.78 0.72
C THR A 279 30.25 -20.91 1.75
N GLY A 280 29.13 -21.30 2.35
CA GLY A 280 29.04 -22.21 3.49
C GLY A 280 29.49 -21.61 4.83
N GLU A 281 29.99 -20.37 4.82
CA GLU A 281 30.52 -19.69 5.99
C GLU A 281 29.46 -18.86 6.73
N SER A 282 29.68 -18.60 8.01
CA SER A 282 28.79 -17.73 8.80
C SER A 282 28.94 -16.29 8.29
N GLY A 283 30.02 -15.60 8.66
CA GLY A 283 30.33 -14.26 8.17
C GLY A 283 29.40 -13.17 8.71
N LEU A 284 29.90 -11.93 8.77
CA LEU A 284 29.12 -10.78 9.26
C LEU A 284 27.95 -10.44 8.35
N ASP A 285 28.00 -10.86 7.09
CA ASP A 285 26.93 -10.78 6.12
C ASP A 285 25.68 -11.53 6.56
N LEU A 286 25.84 -12.83 6.77
CA LEU A 286 24.73 -13.71 7.12
C LEU A 286 24.22 -13.40 8.51
N GLU A 287 25.13 -13.11 9.45
CA GLU A 287 24.76 -12.81 10.82
C GLU A 287 23.80 -11.62 10.91
N ARG A 288 24.09 -10.52 10.19
CA ARG A 288 23.21 -9.34 10.20
C ARG A 288 21.83 -9.65 9.65
N CYS A 289 21.74 -10.43 8.57
CA CYS A 289 20.46 -10.85 8.00
C CYS A 289 19.64 -11.68 9.00
N LEU A 290 20.28 -12.68 9.62
CA LEU A 290 19.65 -13.55 10.61
C LEU A 290 19.18 -12.76 11.84
N ARG A 291 19.99 -11.81 12.33
CA ARG A 291 19.62 -10.90 13.42
C ARG A 291 18.41 -10.05 13.05
N GLY A 292 18.42 -9.42 11.87
CA GLY A 292 17.32 -8.58 11.41
C GLY A 292 16.00 -9.34 11.33
N GLN A 293 15.99 -10.52 10.71
CA GLN A 293 14.79 -11.34 10.63
C GLN A 293 14.31 -11.79 12.01
N LEU A 294 15.23 -12.16 12.91
CA LEU A 294 14.89 -12.55 14.29
C LEU A 294 14.30 -11.39 15.10
N MET A 295 14.84 -10.17 14.97
CA MET A 295 14.27 -8.98 15.60
C MET A 295 12.83 -8.73 15.15
N SER A 296 12.54 -8.88 13.85
CA SER A 296 11.20 -8.72 13.30
C SER A 296 10.21 -9.77 13.82
N VAL A 297 10.67 -11.01 14.03
CA VAL A 297 9.89 -12.06 14.70
C VAL A 297 9.65 -11.71 16.17
N GLN A 298 10.68 -11.31 16.91
CA GLN A 298 10.58 -10.94 18.33
C GLN A 298 9.60 -9.77 18.53
N ALA A 299 9.69 -8.73 17.69
CA ALA A 299 8.77 -7.60 17.71
C ALA A 299 7.32 -8.04 17.48
N ARG A 300 7.09 -8.94 16.51
CA ARG A 300 5.75 -9.43 16.21
C ARG A 300 5.19 -10.33 17.32
N LEU A 301 6.02 -11.18 17.92
CA LEU A 301 5.64 -11.98 19.10
C LEU A 301 5.19 -11.07 20.25
N ASN A 302 5.92 -9.99 20.52
CA ASN A 302 5.59 -9.03 21.58
C ASN A 302 4.24 -8.37 21.34
N GLU A 303 3.95 -7.93 20.11
CA GLU A 303 2.65 -7.37 19.75
C GLU A 303 1.51 -8.35 19.99
N LEU A 304 1.74 -9.63 19.72
CA LEU A 304 0.77 -10.69 19.91
C LEU A 304 0.65 -11.16 21.38
N GLY A 305 1.36 -10.51 22.31
CA GLY A 305 1.33 -10.80 23.74
C GLY A 305 2.37 -11.82 24.22
N TYR A 306 3.23 -12.32 23.34
CA TYR A 306 4.29 -13.29 23.64
C TYR A 306 5.62 -12.58 23.92
N VAL A 307 5.68 -11.86 25.05
CA VAL A 307 6.79 -10.94 25.37
C VAL A 307 8.16 -11.64 25.45
N CYS A 308 9.12 -11.13 24.69
CA CYS A 308 10.55 -11.45 24.66
C CYS A 308 11.39 -10.20 24.33
N ASP A 309 12.71 -10.31 24.50
CA ASP A 309 13.66 -9.25 24.16
C ASP A 309 13.74 -9.10 22.63
N ILE A 310 13.82 -7.85 22.12
CA ILE A 310 13.96 -7.53 20.70
C ILE A 310 15.42 -7.18 20.44
N ASP A 311 16.28 -8.21 20.47
CA ASP A 311 17.73 -8.08 20.43
C ASP A 311 18.39 -8.86 19.27
N GLY A 312 17.58 -9.61 18.50
CA GLY A 312 18.06 -10.47 17.44
C GLY A 312 18.92 -11.62 17.94
N ARG A 313 18.70 -12.08 19.18
CA ARG A 313 19.44 -13.18 19.81
C ARG A 313 18.51 -14.26 20.35
N LEU A 314 19.04 -15.47 20.39
CA LEU A 314 18.43 -16.57 21.15
C LEU A 314 19.25 -16.89 22.40
N GLY A 315 20.54 -16.55 22.40
CA GLY A 315 21.51 -17.05 23.35
C GLY A 315 21.78 -18.54 23.19
N ASP A 316 22.87 -19.02 23.80
CA ASP A 316 23.31 -20.41 23.69
C ASP A 316 22.32 -21.42 24.31
N THR A 317 21.42 -20.97 25.17
CA THR A 317 20.34 -21.78 25.77
C THR A 317 19.04 -21.73 24.96
N GLY A 318 18.85 -20.69 24.14
CA GLY A 318 17.79 -20.54 23.15
C GLY A 318 16.37 -20.54 23.70
N THR A 319 16.13 -20.15 24.95
CA THR A 319 14.84 -20.43 25.59
C THR A 319 13.81 -19.34 25.36
N GLN A 320 14.12 -18.05 25.55
CA GLN A 320 13.06 -17.04 25.64
C GLN A 320 12.23 -16.94 24.35
N THR A 321 12.82 -16.60 23.20
CA THR A 321 12.09 -16.50 21.93
C THR A 321 11.55 -17.85 21.44
N THR A 322 12.31 -18.94 21.58
CA THR A 322 11.85 -20.29 21.16
C THR A 322 10.63 -20.73 21.96
N ASP A 323 10.61 -20.49 23.28
CA ASP A 323 9.45 -20.80 24.14
C ASP A 323 8.24 -19.94 23.75
N ARG A 324 8.45 -18.69 23.33
CA ARG A 324 7.37 -17.83 22.78
C ARG A 324 6.83 -18.36 21.46
N VAL A 325 7.69 -18.82 20.55
CA VAL A 325 7.26 -19.45 19.30
C VAL A 325 6.47 -20.74 19.57
N LEU A 326 6.95 -21.61 20.47
CA LEU A 326 6.24 -22.83 20.87
C LEU A 326 4.88 -22.53 21.48
N SER A 327 4.79 -21.50 22.33
CA SER A 327 3.51 -21.04 22.93
C SER A 327 2.56 -20.53 21.85
N PHE A 328 3.06 -19.69 20.95
CA PHE A 328 2.31 -19.17 19.82
C PHE A 328 1.78 -20.28 18.90
N GLN A 329 2.63 -21.24 18.53
CA GLN A 329 2.23 -22.37 17.70
C GLN A 329 1.12 -23.19 18.35
N LYS A 330 1.26 -23.46 19.65
CA LYS A 330 0.23 -24.16 20.44
C LYS A 330 -1.09 -23.39 20.43
N ASP A 331 -1.07 -22.10 20.73
CA ASP A 331 -2.27 -21.26 20.84
C ASP A 331 -2.97 -21.05 19.49
N ARG A 332 -2.23 -21.17 18.38
CA ARG A 332 -2.75 -21.07 17.01
C ARG A 332 -3.06 -22.42 16.33
N ASN A 333 -3.00 -23.53 17.07
CA ASN A 333 -3.20 -24.89 16.54
C ASN A 333 -2.28 -25.24 15.35
N LEU A 334 -1.03 -24.80 15.42
CA LEU A 334 0.02 -25.12 14.45
C LEU A 334 0.85 -26.32 14.91
N THR A 335 1.72 -26.82 14.05
CA THR A 335 2.76 -27.78 14.46
C THR A 335 3.62 -27.15 15.56
N ILE A 336 3.73 -27.81 16.71
CA ILE A 336 4.45 -27.32 17.89
C ILE A 336 5.90 -27.85 17.85
N ASP A 337 6.69 -27.33 16.92
CA ASP A 337 8.07 -27.78 16.65
C ASP A 337 9.14 -26.72 16.93
N GLY A 338 8.71 -25.51 17.32
CA GLY A 338 9.59 -24.37 17.55
C GLY A 338 10.28 -23.90 16.27
N ILE A 339 9.74 -24.24 15.09
CA ILE A 339 10.25 -23.82 13.78
C ILE A 339 9.28 -22.80 13.18
N ILE A 340 9.82 -21.66 12.76
CA ILE A 340 9.11 -20.63 12.02
C ILE A 340 9.09 -21.00 10.54
N GLY A 341 8.44 -22.14 10.24
CA GLY A 341 8.13 -22.54 8.87
C GLY A 341 7.02 -21.69 8.28
N THR A 342 6.69 -21.91 7.00
CA THR A 342 5.71 -21.10 6.25
C THR A 342 4.42 -20.83 7.05
N ASN A 343 3.78 -21.86 7.60
CA ASN A 343 2.52 -21.69 8.36
C ASN A 343 2.70 -20.86 9.64
N THR A 344 3.79 -21.07 10.38
CA THR A 344 4.11 -20.29 11.58
C THR A 344 4.40 -18.84 11.22
N PHE A 345 5.19 -18.62 10.17
CA PHE A 345 5.53 -17.27 9.70
C PHE A 345 4.27 -16.54 9.22
N THR A 346 3.44 -17.18 8.38
CA THR A 346 2.17 -16.60 7.93
C THR A 346 1.27 -16.26 9.10
N ALA A 347 1.10 -17.16 10.07
CA ALA A 347 0.24 -16.90 11.24
C ALA A 347 0.78 -15.80 12.16
N LEU A 348 2.12 -15.66 12.26
CA LEU A 348 2.74 -14.56 13.00
C LEU A 348 2.32 -13.25 12.37
N PHE A 349 2.44 -13.10 11.05
CA PHE A 349 2.27 -11.80 10.39
C PHE A 349 0.88 -11.57 9.75
N SER A 350 -0.04 -12.53 9.78
CA SER A 350 -1.41 -12.37 9.25
C SER A 350 -2.31 -11.51 10.15
N VAL A 351 -3.26 -10.77 9.53
CA VAL A 351 -4.25 -9.89 10.22
C VAL A 351 -5.35 -10.68 10.94
N THR A 352 -5.57 -11.94 10.56
CA THR A 352 -6.74 -12.73 10.99
C THR A 352 -6.56 -13.29 12.40
N ASN A 353 -7.26 -12.66 13.34
CA ASN A 353 -7.50 -13.10 14.73
C ASN A 353 -6.32 -12.93 15.71
N ALA A 354 -5.80 -11.70 15.83
CA ALA A 354 -5.24 -11.28 17.11
C ALA A 354 -6.39 -11.12 18.13
N PRO A 355 -6.32 -11.69 19.33
CA PRO A 355 -7.13 -11.21 20.44
C PRO A 355 -6.82 -9.72 20.61
N VAL A 356 -7.86 -8.89 20.70
CA VAL A 356 -7.73 -7.51 21.16
C VAL A 356 -7.32 -7.58 22.63
N ALA A 357 -6.02 -7.67 22.89
CA ALA A 357 -5.45 -7.40 24.19
C ALA A 357 -5.19 -5.89 24.27
N ALA A 358 -5.79 -5.30 25.30
CA ALA A 358 -5.93 -3.88 25.54
C ALA A 358 -4.61 -3.09 25.48
N THR A 359 -4.70 -1.91 24.87
CA THR A 359 -3.94 -0.70 25.23
C THR A 359 -2.48 -0.94 25.63
N ALA A 360 -1.63 -1.28 24.67
CA ALA A 360 -0.20 -1.02 24.83
C ALA A 360 0.03 0.46 24.50
N PRO A 361 0.72 1.24 25.37
CA PRO A 361 1.08 2.62 25.07
C PRO A 361 1.96 2.68 23.82
N VAL A 362 1.98 3.82 23.14
CA VAL A 362 2.93 4.11 22.05
C VAL A 362 4.34 4.12 22.64
N VAL A 363 4.96 2.95 22.70
CA VAL A 363 6.38 2.79 23.05
C VAL A 363 7.18 3.27 21.85
N ALA A 364 8.22 4.07 22.08
CA ALA A 364 9.19 4.40 21.04
C ALA A 364 9.69 3.11 20.37
N LEU A 365 9.91 3.13 19.05
CA LEU A 365 10.43 1.96 18.33
C LEU A 365 11.73 1.48 19.01
N PRO A 366 11.87 0.17 19.29
CA PRO A 366 13.10 -0.38 19.84
C PRO A 366 14.32 0.02 19.01
N GLU A 367 15.46 0.21 19.66
CA GLU A 367 16.71 0.52 18.99
C GLU A 367 17.03 -0.53 17.90
N GLY A 368 17.36 -0.07 16.69
CA GLY A 368 17.62 -0.94 15.54
C GLY A 368 16.39 -1.35 14.71
N MET A 369 15.18 -0.94 15.09
CA MET A 369 13.97 -1.13 14.28
C MET A 369 13.72 0.06 13.33
N ALA A 370 13.40 -0.25 12.07
CA ALA A 370 13.02 0.71 11.03
C ALA A 370 11.51 1.00 11.03
N SER A 371 10.72 -0.01 11.36
CA SER A 371 9.29 0.11 11.63
C SER A 371 8.88 -0.97 12.62
N LYS A 372 7.58 -1.04 12.93
CA LYS A 372 7.00 -1.99 13.88
C LYS A 372 7.51 -3.42 13.69
N ASN A 373 7.54 -3.90 12.45
CA ASN A 373 7.89 -5.27 12.12
C ASN A 373 9.09 -5.36 11.17
N PHE A 374 9.84 -4.29 10.91
CA PHE A 374 11.09 -4.35 10.13
C PHE A 374 12.29 -3.81 10.91
N SER A 375 13.40 -4.55 10.88
CA SER A 375 14.69 -4.07 11.39
C SER A 375 15.48 -3.31 10.32
N TRP A 376 16.28 -2.32 10.72
CA TRP A 376 17.22 -1.65 9.81
C TRP A 376 18.20 -2.64 9.14
N TYR A 377 18.54 -3.75 9.81
CA TYR A 377 19.40 -4.78 9.24
C TYR A 377 18.84 -5.47 8.01
N GLU A 378 17.51 -5.58 7.88
CA GLU A 378 16.88 -6.15 6.69
C GLU A 378 17.12 -5.29 5.45
N PHE A 379 17.35 -3.98 5.64
CA PHE A 379 17.60 -3.02 4.57
C PHE A 379 19.08 -2.79 4.27
N ALA A 380 20.00 -3.39 5.02
CA ALA A 380 21.42 -3.09 4.92
C ALA A 380 22.04 -3.53 3.58
N CYS A 381 23.08 -2.80 3.18
CA CYS A 381 23.81 -3.02 1.94
C CYS A 381 24.50 -4.38 1.86
N GLY A 382 24.42 -4.95 0.66
CA GLY A 382 25.12 -6.18 0.32
C GLY A 382 26.64 -6.12 0.17
N CYS A 383 27.27 -4.95 0.28
CA CYS A 383 28.74 -4.87 0.41
C CYS A 383 29.23 -5.57 1.68
N ILE A 384 28.43 -5.52 2.76
CA ILE A 384 28.66 -6.37 3.92
C ILE A 384 28.40 -7.83 3.58
N LYS A 385 27.45 -8.09 2.65
CA LYS A 385 26.95 -9.39 2.17
C LYS A 385 27.96 -10.29 1.42
N GLY A 386 29.24 -9.92 1.35
CA GLY A 386 30.24 -10.76 0.66
C GLY A 386 31.65 -10.21 0.48
N ASP A 387 31.96 -8.95 0.84
CA ASP A 387 33.33 -8.44 0.77
C ASP A 387 33.68 -7.48 1.94
N PRO A 388 34.41 -7.96 2.97
CA PRO A 388 34.81 -7.14 4.11
C PRO A 388 35.84 -6.04 3.77
N THR A 389 36.36 -6.00 2.53
CA THR A 389 37.30 -4.96 2.07
C THR A 389 36.62 -3.77 1.37
N SER A 390 35.30 -3.83 1.18
CA SER A 390 34.52 -2.82 0.46
C SER A 390 34.46 -1.44 1.13
N GLY A 391 34.84 -1.31 2.40
CA GLY A 391 34.77 -0.05 3.16
C GLY A 391 33.34 0.41 3.48
N CYS A 392 32.32 -0.40 3.14
CA CYS A 392 30.92 -0.09 3.38
C CYS A 392 30.48 -0.59 4.77
N ASN A 393 29.91 0.30 5.59
CA ASN A 393 29.37 -0.04 6.92
C ASN A 393 27.97 -0.68 6.87
N GLY A 394 27.34 -0.72 5.68
CA GLY A 394 25.97 -1.20 5.44
C GLY A 394 24.98 -0.14 5.04
N TYR A 395 25.28 1.11 5.33
CA TYR A 395 24.40 2.24 5.08
C TYR A 395 25.23 3.31 4.37
N PRO A 396 25.48 3.15 3.05
CA PRO A 396 26.24 4.13 2.31
C PRO A 396 25.54 5.49 2.37
N GLU A 397 26.29 6.57 2.52
CA GLU A 397 25.74 7.92 2.47
C GLU A 397 25.05 8.13 1.12
N THR A 398 23.74 8.35 1.14
CA THR A 398 22.99 8.83 -0.03
C THR A 398 23.21 10.35 -0.12
N ASN A 399 23.10 10.93 -1.32
CA ASN A 399 23.18 12.39 -1.52
C ASN A 399 22.12 13.20 -0.73
N TYR A 400 21.23 12.54 0.02
CA TYR A 400 20.10 13.14 0.76
C TYR A 400 20.13 12.88 2.27
N GLY A 401 21.14 12.19 2.81
CA GLY A 401 21.24 11.93 4.26
C GLY A 401 20.14 11.02 4.84
N GLN A 402 19.41 10.29 3.99
CA GLN A 402 18.40 9.28 4.36
C GLN A 402 18.80 7.93 3.74
N ILE A 403 18.79 6.86 4.55
CA ILE A 403 19.32 5.54 4.15
C ILE A 403 18.30 4.77 3.28
N ILE A 404 17.03 4.71 3.69
CA ILE A 404 15.91 4.19 2.90
C ILE A 404 14.79 5.21 3.01
N ALA A 405 14.06 5.45 1.92
CA ALA A 405 12.91 6.34 1.91
C ALA A 405 11.85 5.83 2.90
N GLN A 406 11.47 6.67 3.87
CA GLN A 406 10.48 6.32 4.88
C GLN A 406 9.15 5.84 4.26
N GLN A 407 8.75 6.45 3.14
CA GLN A 407 7.57 6.02 2.38
C GLN A 407 7.62 4.56 1.93
N LEU A 408 8.80 4.06 1.55
CA LEU A 408 8.97 2.65 1.19
C LEU A 408 8.83 1.76 2.42
N ILE A 409 9.44 2.13 3.55
CA ILE A 409 9.32 1.41 4.83
C ILE A 409 7.85 1.32 5.28
N ASP A 410 7.10 2.42 5.19
CA ASP A 410 5.70 2.47 5.60
C ASP A 410 4.81 1.59 4.71
N LYS A 411 5.05 1.59 3.39
CA LYS A 411 4.36 0.71 2.43
C LYS A 411 4.69 -0.76 2.67
N LEU A 412 5.96 -1.07 2.92
CA LEU A 412 6.40 -2.44 3.23
C LEU A 412 5.83 -2.93 4.56
N GLN A 413 5.71 -2.06 5.56
CA GLN A 413 5.07 -2.39 6.83
C GLN A 413 3.60 -2.78 6.61
N GLN A 414 2.86 -1.98 5.85
CA GLN A 414 1.46 -2.28 5.51
C GLN A 414 1.33 -3.57 4.70
N LEU A 415 2.23 -3.78 3.73
CA LEU A 415 2.28 -5.01 2.94
C LEU A 415 2.56 -6.21 3.85
N ARG A 416 3.53 -6.13 4.78
CA ARG A 416 3.89 -7.20 5.73
C ARG A 416 2.73 -7.49 6.69
N ASP A 417 1.98 -6.48 7.10
CA ASP A 417 0.78 -6.70 7.91
C ASP A 417 -0.32 -7.43 7.11
N TYR A 418 -0.40 -7.25 5.79
CA TYR A 418 -1.43 -7.84 4.94
C TYR A 418 -1.10 -9.24 4.39
N VAL A 419 0.04 -9.39 3.71
CA VAL A 419 0.45 -10.69 3.12
C VAL A 419 1.11 -11.60 4.14
N GLY A 420 1.47 -11.05 5.31
CA GLY A 420 2.28 -11.73 6.28
C GLY A 420 3.76 -11.64 5.93
N ALA A 421 4.39 -12.78 5.67
CA ALA A 421 5.85 -12.86 5.55
C ALA A 421 6.41 -11.98 4.43
N ILE A 422 7.45 -11.18 4.69
CA ILE A 422 8.27 -10.58 3.62
C ILE A 422 9.72 -10.83 3.98
N VAL A 423 10.51 -11.35 3.05
CA VAL A 423 11.96 -11.52 3.21
C VAL A 423 12.64 -10.55 2.27
N ILE A 424 13.39 -9.58 2.81
CA ILE A 424 14.21 -8.67 2.01
C ILE A 424 15.51 -9.37 1.64
N THR A 425 15.71 -9.60 0.35
CA THR A 425 16.93 -10.19 -0.22
C THR A 425 17.95 -9.11 -0.53
N CYS A 426 17.52 -7.92 -0.96
CA CYS A 426 18.41 -6.78 -1.21
C CYS A 426 17.79 -5.46 -0.75
N GLY A 427 18.49 -4.75 0.14
CA GLY A 427 18.12 -3.40 0.58
C GLY A 427 18.84 -2.30 -0.18
N ILE A 428 19.40 -1.31 0.52
CA ILE A 428 20.23 -0.26 -0.08
C ILE A 428 21.48 -0.84 -0.76
N ARG A 429 22.04 -0.18 -1.78
CA ARG A 429 23.31 -0.58 -2.40
C ARG A 429 24.36 0.52 -2.34
N CYS A 430 25.57 0.13 -1.96
CA CYS A 430 26.78 0.94 -2.13
C CYS A 430 27.24 0.90 -3.60
N PRO A 431 27.98 1.90 -4.11
CA PRO A 431 28.44 1.91 -5.51
C PRO A 431 29.13 0.60 -5.91
N GLU A 432 29.93 0.03 -5.01
CA GLU A 432 30.64 -1.24 -5.19
C GLU A 432 29.67 -2.42 -5.27
N ASN A 433 28.67 -2.51 -4.38
CA ASN A 433 27.63 -3.56 -4.46
C ASN A 433 26.84 -3.43 -5.76
N ASN A 434 26.48 -2.20 -6.10
CA ASN A 434 25.69 -1.94 -7.29
C ASN A 434 26.46 -2.39 -8.53
N LYS A 435 27.77 -2.10 -8.59
CA LYS A 435 28.66 -2.61 -9.65
C LYS A 435 28.75 -4.13 -9.67
N TYR A 436 28.86 -4.79 -8.50
CA TYR A 436 28.89 -6.26 -8.41
C TYR A 436 27.64 -6.89 -9.04
N TRP A 437 26.46 -6.34 -8.73
CA TRP A 437 25.18 -6.76 -9.30
C TRP A 437 24.92 -6.19 -10.71
N GLN A 438 25.93 -5.59 -11.35
CA GLN A 438 25.82 -4.97 -12.68
C GLN A 438 24.70 -3.92 -12.79
N GLY A 439 24.40 -3.26 -11.67
CA GLY A 439 23.38 -2.22 -11.58
C GLY A 439 23.76 -0.96 -12.37
N VAL A 440 22.72 -0.25 -12.80
CA VAL A 440 22.87 1.04 -13.52
C VAL A 440 23.30 2.15 -12.56
N TRP A 441 23.87 3.23 -13.11
CA TRP A 441 24.42 4.35 -12.34
C TRP A 441 23.37 5.14 -11.53
N ASN A 442 22.09 5.04 -11.91
CA ASN A 442 20.94 5.67 -11.24
C ASN A 442 20.02 4.64 -10.55
N SER A 443 20.60 3.54 -10.07
CA SER A 443 19.88 2.47 -9.38
C SER A 443 19.09 2.98 -8.17
N LEU A 444 17.79 2.66 -8.10
CA LEU A 444 16.92 3.07 -6.98
C LEU A 444 17.34 2.43 -5.65
N HIS A 445 18.03 1.28 -5.70
CA HIS A 445 18.68 0.73 -4.49
C HIS A 445 19.78 1.65 -3.96
N MET A 446 20.49 2.39 -4.81
CA MET A 446 21.52 3.36 -4.35
C MET A 446 20.89 4.63 -3.78
N LEU A 447 19.61 4.90 -4.11
CA LEU A 447 18.84 6.02 -3.58
C LEU A 447 18.03 5.64 -2.31
N GLY A 448 18.02 4.36 -1.95
CA GLY A 448 17.20 3.85 -0.85
C GLY A 448 15.70 3.81 -1.17
N GLU A 449 15.35 3.79 -2.45
CA GLU A 449 13.97 3.83 -2.94
C GLU A 449 13.51 2.48 -3.52
N ALA A 450 14.32 1.44 -3.40
CA ALA A 450 13.96 0.11 -3.82
C ALA A 450 14.54 -1.00 -2.95
N ILE A 451 13.85 -2.13 -2.95
CA ILE A 451 14.28 -3.38 -2.31
C ILE A 451 13.91 -4.58 -3.18
N ASP A 452 14.68 -5.65 -3.08
CA ASP A 452 14.35 -6.96 -3.64
C ASP A 452 13.82 -7.83 -2.50
N CYS A 453 12.67 -8.48 -2.69
CA CYS A 453 12.03 -9.30 -1.67
C CYS A 453 11.10 -10.39 -2.22
N TYR A 454 10.64 -11.27 -1.34
CA TYR A 454 9.59 -12.25 -1.63
C TYR A 454 8.76 -12.54 -0.38
N CYS A 455 7.59 -13.15 -0.56
CA CYS A 455 6.73 -13.63 0.53
C CYS A 455 6.74 -15.16 0.56
N PRO A 456 7.39 -15.80 1.56
CA PRO A 456 7.35 -17.25 1.73
C PRO A 456 5.93 -17.81 1.67
N GLY A 457 5.71 -18.82 0.82
CA GLY A 457 4.41 -19.49 0.68
C GLY A 457 3.39 -18.76 -0.18
N LEU A 458 3.75 -17.61 -0.75
CA LEU A 458 2.93 -16.87 -1.70
C LEU A 458 3.62 -16.89 -3.07
N ASP A 459 2.85 -17.18 -4.12
CA ASP A 459 3.38 -17.13 -5.49
C ASP A 459 3.94 -15.73 -5.78
N ILE A 460 5.06 -15.64 -6.49
CA ILE A 460 5.75 -14.37 -6.65
C ILE A 460 4.97 -13.37 -7.53
N ILE A 461 4.16 -13.86 -8.48
CA ILE A 461 3.26 -13.01 -9.26
C ILE A 461 2.11 -12.52 -8.39
N GLU A 462 1.56 -13.39 -7.54
CA GLU A 462 0.51 -13.02 -6.58
C GLU A 462 1.01 -11.99 -5.56
N PHE A 463 2.19 -12.19 -4.99
CA PHE A 463 2.85 -11.23 -4.11
C PHE A 463 3.07 -9.88 -4.81
N ALA A 464 3.59 -9.90 -6.05
CA ALA A 464 3.81 -8.70 -6.84
C ALA A 464 2.50 -7.96 -7.15
N ARG A 465 1.43 -8.70 -7.48
CA ARG A 465 0.09 -8.13 -7.69
C ARG A 465 -0.44 -7.49 -6.43
N ILE A 466 -0.31 -8.12 -5.27
CA ILE A 466 -0.78 -7.53 -4.01
C ILE A 466 0.01 -6.26 -3.67
N ALA A 467 1.34 -6.30 -3.79
CA ALA A 467 2.21 -5.15 -3.57
C ALA A 467 1.83 -3.95 -4.46
N TRP A 468 1.51 -4.20 -5.73
CA TRP A 468 1.08 -3.17 -6.66
C TRP A 468 -0.37 -2.73 -6.44
N GLN A 469 -1.33 -3.65 -6.49
CA GLN A 469 -2.77 -3.36 -6.53
C GLN A 469 -3.33 -2.85 -5.20
N VAL A 470 -2.80 -3.34 -4.06
CA VAL A 470 -3.30 -3.01 -2.72
C VAL A 470 -2.50 -1.88 -2.10
N PHE A 471 -1.18 -1.87 -2.31
CA PHE A 471 -0.27 -0.92 -1.63
C PHE A 471 0.36 0.11 -2.57
N GLY A 472 0.08 0.05 -3.87
CA GLY A 472 0.59 1.01 -4.85
C GLY A 472 2.11 1.06 -4.88
N ILE A 473 2.77 -0.09 -4.74
CA ILE A 473 4.22 -0.22 -4.85
C ILE A 473 4.54 -0.63 -6.28
N ALA A 474 5.42 0.09 -6.97
CA ALA A 474 5.85 -0.32 -8.31
C ALA A 474 6.66 -1.62 -8.21
N VAL A 475 6.36 -2.59 -9.09
CA VAL A 475 6.96 -3.93 -9.00
C VAL A 475 7.58 -4.35 -10.31
N ARG A 476 8.83 -4.80 -10.26
CA ARG A 476 9.43 -5.63 -11.31
C ARG A 476 9.58 -7.04 -10.77
N VAL A 477 8.98 -8.02 -11.43
CA VAL A 477 9.02 -9.41 -10.97
C VAL A 477 10.02 -10.22 -11.77
N TYR A 478 10.73 -11.12 -11.07
CA TYR A 478 11.70 -12.07 -11.63
C TYR A 478 11.25 -13.50 -11.30
N PRO A 479 10.27 -14.07 -12.03
CA PRO A 479 9.63 -15.32 -11.64
C PRO A 479 10.57 -16.53 -11.53
N SER A 480 11.52 -16.68 -12.45
CA SER A 480 12.51 -17.77 -12.41
C SER A 480 13.51 -17.66 -11.25
N GLN A 481 13.65 -16.46 -10.69
CA GLN A 481 14.50 -16.18 -9.53
C GLN A 481 13.67 -16.03 -8.25
N GLU A 482 12.35 -16.20 -8.33
CA GLU A 482 11.39 -16.17 -7.21
C GLU A 482 11.47 -14.92 -6.31
N PHE A 483 11.77 -13.75 -6.89
CA PHE A 483 11.72 -12.47 -6.16
C PHE A 483 11.06 -11.33 -6.95
N ALA A 484 10.67 -10.29 -6.22
CA ALA A 484 10.10 -9.06 -6.72
C ALA A 484 10.96 -7.87 -6.26
N HIS A 485 11.28 -7.00 -7.21
CA HIS A 485 11.88 -5.70 -6.99
C HIS A 485 10.76 -4.68 -6.76
N LEU A 486 10.66 -4.18 -5.53
CA LEU A 486 9.70 -3.18 -5.11
C LEU A 486 10.39 -1.82 -5.11
N GLU A 487 9.83 -0.84 -5.83
CA GLU A 487 10.43 0.48 -6.01
C GLU A 487 9.41 1.62 -5.80
N LEU A 488 9.90 2.81 -5.43
CA LEU A 488 9.13 4.05 -5.47
C LEU A 488 9.29 4.69 -6.86
N SER A 489 8.47 4.25 -7.81
CA SER A 489 8.43 4.80 -9.16
C SER A 489 7.00 4.81 -9.70
N ASP A 490 6.78 5.50 -10.82
CA ASP A 490 5.48 5.58 -11.50
C ASP A 490 5.21 4.38 -12.43
N LEU A 491 5.76 3.19 -12.11
CA LEU A 491 5.59 1.99 -12.92
C LEU A 491 4.10 1.56 -12.94
N GLY A 492 3.47 1.60 -14.11
CA GLY A 492 2.04 1.37 -14.30
C GLY A 492 1.56 -0.08 -14.24
N GLY A 493 2.16 -0.95 -13.42
CA GLY A 493 1.80 -2.36 -13.30
C GLY A 493 2.91 -3.23 -12.72
N VAL A 494 2.70 -4.55 -12.67
CA VAL A 494 3.75 -5.51 -12.36
C VAL A 494 4.54 -5.80 -13.64
N TYR A 495 5.75 -5.28 -13.76
CA TYR A 495 6.60 -5.52 -14.93
C TYR A 495 7.34 -6.85 -14.81
N ASN A 496 7.06 -7.81 -15.67
CA ASN A 496 7.80 -9.07 -15.70
C ASN A 496 9.09 -8.89 -16.50
N GLN A 497 10.23 -9.02 -15.81
CA GLN A 497 11.56 -8.79 -16.38
C GLN A 497 12.02 -9.86 -17.36
N GLU A 498 11.46 -11.06 -17.30
CA GLU A 498 11.83 -12.17 -18.18
C GLU A 498 11.07 -12.11 -19.50
N THR A 499 9.80 -11.70 -19.44
CA THR A 499 8.94 -11.63 -20.62
C THR A 499 8.88 -10.24 -21.24
N GLY A 500 9.31 -9.21 -20.51
CA GLY A 500 9.28 -7.81 -20.95
C GLY A 500 7.86 -7.24 -21.06
N VAL A 501 6.88 -7.85 -20.39
CA VAL A 501 5.48 -7.42 -20.44
C VAL A 501 4.93 -7.09 -19.05
N PHE A 502 3.97 -6.18 -19.03
CA PHE A 502 3.20 -5.89 -17.83
C PHE A 502 2.17 -6.99 -17.55
N ILE A 503 2.13 -7.39 -16.29
CA ILE A 503 1.13 -8.27 -15.70
C ILE A 503 0.20 -7.36 -14.91
N TYR A 504 -1.06 -7.31 -15.34
CA TYR A 504 -2.11 -6.52 -14.68
C TYR A 504 -2.87 -7.36 -13.66
#